data_AF-A0A7W6E5J1-F1
#
_entry.id   AF-A0A7W6E5J1-F1
#
_cell.length_a   1.000
_cell.length_b   1.000
_cell.length_c   1.000
_cell.angle_alpha   90.00
_cell.angle_beta   90.00
_cell.angle_gamma   90.00
#
_symmetry.space_group_name_H-M   'P 1'
#
loop_
_entity.id
_entity.type
_entity.pdbx_description
1 polymer ?
#
loop_
_entity_poly.entity_id
_entity_poly.type
_entity_poly.pdbx_seq_one_letter_code
_entity_poly.pdbx_strand_id
1 'polypeptide(L)' 'MTKAQKSLFKSIKKDAQRKGFVEMLTAQQERMGKYSHWEIKYRKMLLKKKIAAETVL' A
#
# COMPACT_ATOMS: atom_id res chain seq x y z
N MET A 1 2.54 -6.28 3.12
CA MET A 1 3.85 -5.89 2.55
C MET A 1 5.01 -6.41 3.42
N THR A 2 5.82 -7.33 2.88
CA THR A 2 7.00 -7.91 3.55
C THR A 2 8.15 -6.91 3.65
N LYS A 3 9.19 -7.24 4.44
CA LYS A 3 10.39 -6.39 4.59
C LYS A 3 11.13 -6.19 3.26
N ALA A 4 11.25 -7.26 2.45
CA ALA A 4 11.84 -7.19 1.12
C ALA A 4 11.03 -6.28 0.17
N GLN A 5 9.70 -6.42 0.15
CA GLN A 5 8.82 -5.55 -0.64
C GLN A 5 8.91 -4.08 -0.21
N LYS A 6 9.07 -3.81 1.09
CA LYS A 6 9.36 -2.45 1.60
C LYS A 6 10.70 -1.90 1.13
N SER A 7 11.73 -2.73 1.09
CA SER A 7 13.03 -2.32 0.57
C SER A 7 12.93 -1.98 -0.93
N LEU A 8 12.24 -2.82 -1.70
CA LEU A 8 12.02 -2.62 -3.13
C LEU A 8 11.23 -1.33 -3.43
N PHE A 9 10.17 -1.06 -2.67
CA PHE A 9 9.40 0.18 -2.81
C PHE A 9 10.27 1.42 -2.62
N LYS A 10 11.19 1.39 -1.64
CA LYS A 10 12.10 2.50 -1.34
C LYS A 10 13.13 2.75 -2.43
N SER A 11 13.53 1.72 -3.19
CA SER A 11 14.48 1.89 -4.30
C SER A 11 13.84 2.51 -5.55
N ILE A 12 12.50 2.49 -5.67
CA ILE A 12 11.80 3.11 -6.79
C ILE A 12 11.84 4.64 -6.62
N LYS A 13 12.36 5.35 -7.63
CA LYS A 13 12.50 6.82 -7.60
C LYS A 13 11.31 7.56 -8.21
N LYS A 14 10.67 7.01 -9.25
CA LYS A 14 9.55 7.65 -9.94
C LYS A 14 8.24 7.37 -9.23
N ASP A 15 7.45 8.41 -8.97
CA ASP A 15 6.18 8.26 -8.25
C ASP A 15 5.13 7.46 -9.04
N ALA A 16 5.12 7.55 -10.37
CA ALA A 16 4.26 6.71 -11.21
C ALA A 16 4.55 5.20 -11.02
N GLN A 17 5.83 4.82 -10.92
CA GLN A 17 6.24 3.44 -10.68
C GLN A 17 5.92 3.00 -9.24
N ARG A 18 6.00 3.91 -8.27
CA ARG A 18 5.57 3.64 -6.89
C ARG A 18 4.08 3.35 -6.82
N LYS A 19 3.26 4.14 -7.53
CA LYS A 19 1.81 3.92 -7.60
C LYS A 19 1.49 2.55 -8.20
N GLY A 20 2.06 2.24 -9.36
CA GLY A 20 1.89 0.93 -10.00
C GLY A 20 2.37 -0.25 -9.14
N PHE A 21 3.47 -0.07 -8.38
CA PHE A 21 3.93 -1.10 -7.44
C PHE A 21 2.92 -1.36 -6.31
N VAL A 22 2.31 -0.31 -5.76
CA VAL A 22 1.29 -0.42 -4.72
C VAL A 22 0.03 -1.08 -5.27
N GLU A 23 -0.45 -0.67 -6.45
CA GLU A 23 -1.61 -1.28 -7.11
C GLU A 23 -1.41 -2.79 -7.35
N MET A 24 -0.28 -3.18 -7.92
CA MET A 24 0.08 -4.59 -8.14
C MET A 24 0.10 -5.38 -6.82
N LEU A 25 0.68 -4.79 -5.76
CA LEU A 25 0.78 -5.44 -4.45
C LEU A 25 -0.58 -5.65 -3.79
N THR A 26 -1.47 -4.67 -3.92
CA THR A 26 -2.83 -4.74 -3.37
C THR A 26 -3.61 -5.85 -4.08
N ALA A 27 -3.56 -5.91 -5.41
CA ALA A 27 -4.20 -6.97 -6.19
C ALA A 27 -3.69 -8.38 -5.83
N GLN A 28 -2.37 -8.54 -5.61
CA GLN A 28 -1.80 -9.79 -5.13
C GLN A 28 -2.31 -10.16 -3.73
N GLN A 29 -2.38 -9.19 -2.82
CA GLN A 29 -2.85 -9.39 -1.44
C GLN A 29 -4.34 -9.73 -1.35
N GLU A 30 -5.17 -9.16 -2.22
CA GLU A 30 -6.59 -9.50 -2.34
C GLU A 30 -6.78 -10.97 -2.75
N ARG A 31 -6.00 -11.44 -3.74
CA ARG A 31 -6.09 -12.82 -4.24
C ARG A 31 -5.57 -13.86 -3.26
N MET A 32 -4.54 -13.54 -2.48
CA MET A 32 -3.95 -14.48 -1.50
C MET A 32 -4.80 -14.64 -0.23
N GLY A 33 -5.73 -13.72 0.05
CA GLY A 33 -6.48 -13.67 1.30
C GLY A 33 -5.56 -13.43 2.52
N LYS A 34 -6.15 -13.18 3.70
CA LYS A 34 -5.46 -12.91 4.98
C LYS A 34 -4.81 -11.53 5.17
N TYR A 35 -4.80 -10.66 4.17
CA TYR A 35 -4.20 -9.31 4.27
C TYR A 35 -5.20 -8.16 4.46
N SER A 36 -6.49 -8.44 4.50
CA SER A 36 -7.57 -7.44 4.68
C SER A 36 -7.45 -6.63 5.98
N HIS A 37 -6.85 -7.20 7.03
CA HIS A 37 -6.59 -6.46 8.27
C HIS A 37 -5.65 -5.25 8.05
N TRP A 38 -4.77 -5.30 7.04
CA TRP A 38 -3.77 -4.27 6.80
C TRP A 38 -4.46 -3.01 6.28
N GLU A 39 -5.42 -3.16 5.37
CA GLU A 39 -6.19 -2.03 4.84
C GLU A 39 -6.81 -1.17 5.94
N ILE A 40 -7.49 -1.80 6.92
CA ILE A 40 -8.08 -1.12 8.07
C ILE A 40 -7.01 -0.38 8.88
N LYS A 41 -5.86 -1.02 9.12
CA LYS A 41 -4.73 -0.41 9.85
C LYS A 41 -4.13 0.77 9.08
N TYR A 42 -4.03 0.67 7.76
CA TYR A 42 -3.53 1.73 6.89
C TYR A 42 -4.48 2.93 6.89
N ARG A 43 -5.78 2.71 6.73
CA ARG A 43 -6.81 3.76 6.82
C ARG A 43 -6.75 4.48 8.16
N LYS A 44 -6.65 3.75 9.29
CA LYS A 44 -6.45 4.35 10.64
C LYS A 44 -5.18 5.21 10.72
N MET A 45 -4.09 4.77 10.10
CA MET A 45 -2.85 5.55 10.04
C MET A 45 -3.00 6.84 9.22
N LEU A 46 -3.66 6.77 8.05
CA LEU A 46 -3.93 7.93 7.19
C LEU A 46 -4.81 8.95 7.92
N LEU A 47 -5.87 8.50 8.60
CA LEU A 47 -6.71 9.34 9.44
C LEU A 47 -5.90 10.06 10.52
N LYS A 48 -5.01 9.34 11.23
CA LYS A 48 -4.10 9.95 12.22
C LYS A 48 -3.19 11.01 11.61
N LYS A 49 -2.82 10.86 10.33
CA LYS A 49 -2.00 11.82 9.58
C LYS A 49 -2.80 12.95 8.92
N LYS A 50 -4.13 12.99 9.09
CA LYS A 50 -5.05 13.93 8.43
C LYS A 50 -4.95 13.89 6.89
N ILE A 51 -4.57 12.74 6.33
CA ILE A 51 -4.53 12.52 4.88
C ILE A 51 -5.88 11.89 4.50
N ALA A 52 -6.65 12.56 3.65
CA ALA A 52 -7.94 12.06 3.19
C ALA A 52 -7.75 10.70 2.49
N ALA A 53 -8.35 9.66 3.05
CA ALA A 53 -8.24 8.29 2.53
C ALA A 53 -9.13 8.04 1.29
N GLU A 54 -9.86 9.06 0.82
CA GLU A 54 -10.79 8.98 -0.31
C GLU A 54 -10.11 8.87 -1.68
N THR A 55 -8.82 9.22 -1.80
CA THR A 55 -8.17 9.41 -3.11
C THR A 55 -7.17 8.31 -3.49
N VAL A 56 -7.07 7.22 -2.73
CA VAL A 56 -6.13 6.12 -3.02
C VAL A 56 -6.91 4.84 -3.28
N LEU A 57 -7.66 4.85 -4.38
CA LEU A 57 -7.97 3.67 -5.20
C LEU A 57 -7.41 3.95 -6.60
#